data_AF-A0A7L4PXN4-F1
#
_entry.id   AF-A0A7L4PXN4-F1
#
_cell.length_a   1.000
_cell.length_b   1.000
_cell.length_c   1.000
_cell.angle_alpha   90.00
_cell.angle_beta   90.00
_cell.angle_gamma   90.00
#
_symmetry.space_group_name_H-M   'P 1'
#
loop_
_entity.id
_entity.type
_entity.pdbx_description
1 polymer ?
#
loop_
_entity_poly.entity_id
_entity_poly.type
_entity_poly.pdbx_seq_one_letter_code
_entity_poly.pdbx_strand_id
1 'polypeptide(L)' 'MIEKIRVPRKVYSELMMINREVHYSTDYPLAVRMAEDHGFIHAAEWLKQNEDLYRRGFARGFEPED' A
#
# COMPACT_ATOMS: atom_id res chain seq x y z
N MET A 1 13.81 14.62 -7.96
CA MET A 1 12.92 14.17 -6.87
C MET A 1 12.19 12.94 -7.36
N ILE A 2 12.14 11.87 -6.57
CA ILE A 2 11.37 10.68 -6.94
C ILE A 2 9.90 11.01 -6.66
N GLU A 3 9.06 10.98 -7.68
CA GLU A 3 7.62 11.24 -7.56
C GLU A 3 6.95 10.09 -6.81
N LYS A 4 6.30 10.40 -5.69
CA LYS A 4 5.58 9.44 -4.85
C LYS A 4 4.25 9.04 -5.51
N ILE A 5 3.76 7.86 -5.17
CA ILE A 5 2.43 7.42 -5.61
C ILE A 5 1.38 7.99 -4.67
N ARG A 6 0.48 8.79 -5.24
CA ARG A 6 -0.70 9.32 -4.54
C ARG A 6 -1.75 8.23 -4.39
N VAL A 7 -2.29 8.09 -3.18
CA VAL A 7 -3.35 7.13 -2.87
C VAL A 7 -4.39 7.79 -1.96
N PRO A 8 -5.65 7.33 -1.96
CA PRO A 8 -6.66 7.86 -1.05
C PRO A 8 -6.19 7.84 0.41
N ARG A 9 -6.53 8.88 1.18
CA ARG A 9 -6.01 9.06 2.55
C ARG A 9 -6.18 7.83 3.46
N LYS A 10 -7.33 7.14 3.37
CA LYS A 10 -7.58 5.91 4.13
C LYS A 10 -6.65 4.76 3.70
N VAL A 11 -6.44 4.59 2.39
CA VAL A 11 -5.48 3.63 1.83
C VAL A 11 -4.07 3.95 2.33
N TYR A 12 -3.66 5.22 2.30
CA TYR A 12 -2.36 5.64 2.81
C TYR A 12 -2.17 5.26 4.29
N SER A 13 -3.14 5.59 5.15
CA SER A 13 -3.09 5.25 6.58
C SER A 13 -2.93 3.76 6.82
N GLU A 14 -3.70 2.94 6.10
CA GLU A 14 -3.64 1.47 6.21
C GLU A 14 -2.33 0.89 5.65
N LEU A 15 -1.84 1.38 4.50
CA LEU A 15 -0.53 1.01 3.96
C LEU A 15 0.63 1.37 4.90
N MET A 16 0.53 2.48 5.63
CA MET A 16 1.52 2.85 6.64
C MET A 16 1.51 1.87 7.83
N MET A 17 0.34 1.32 8.20
CA MET A 17 0.25 0.30 9.24
C MET A 17 0.89 -1.01 8.79
N ILE A 18 0.57 -1.48 7.57
CA ILE A 18 1.18 -2.68 6.97
C ILE A 18 2.71 -2.55 6.93
N ASN A 19 3.22 -1.40 6.51
CA ASN A 19 4.66 -1.15 6.44
C ASN A 19 5.36 -1.20 7.80
N ARG A 20 4.69 -0.78 8.88
CA ARG A 20 5.28 -0.85 10.24
C ARG A 20 5.47 -2.28 10.72
N GLU A 21 4.61 -3.19 10.28
CA GLU A 21 4.61 -4.57 10.78
C GLU A 21 5.52 -5.49 9.97
N VAL A 22 5.51 -5.36 8.63
CA VAL A 22 6.18 -6.34 7.76
C VAL A 22 7.41 -5.73 7.07
N HIS A 23 7.57 -4.40 7.14
CA HIS A 23 8.23 -3.61 6.09
C HIS A 23 7.56 -3.88 4.73
N TYR A 24 7.53 -2.89 3.85
CA TYR A 24 7.01 -3.14 2.52
C TYR A 24 7.72 -4.36 1.93
N SER A 25 6.93 -5.32 1.47
CA SER A 25 7.43 -6.51 0.79
C SER A 25 7.32 -6.30 -0.71
N THR A 26 8.33 -6.75 -1.46
CA THR A 26 8.23 -6.90 -2.92
C THR A 26 7.28 -8.03 -3.31
N ASP A 27 6.92 -8.90 -2.36
CA ASP A 27 5.88 -9.92 -2.50
C ASP A 27 4.50 -9.25 -2.37
N TYR A 28 3.95 -8.87 -3.53
CA TYR A 28 2.63 -8.25 -3.63
C TYR A 28 1.49 -9.15 -3.07
N PRO A 29 1.43 -10.46 -3.37
CA PRO A 29 0.48 -11.37 -2.72
C PRO A 29 0.52 -11.32 -1.19
N LEU A 30 1.71 -11.21 -0.60
CA LEU A 30 1.84 -11.05 0.85
C LEU A 30 1.24 -9.72 1.35
N ALA A 31 1.47 -8.62 0.64
CA ALA A 31 0.90 -7.32 1.00
C ALA A 31 -0.63 -7.31 0.96
N VAL A 32 -1.24 -7.95 -0.06
CA VAL A 32 -2.70 -8.11 -0.15
C VAL A 32 -3.22 -8.92 1.03
N ARG A 33 -2.60 -10.07 1.29
CA ARG A 33 -3.01 -10.95 2.39
C ARG A 33 -2.91 -10.27 3.76
N MET A 34 -1.83 -9.54 4.01
CA MET A 34 -1.68 -8.79 5.27
C MET A 34 -2.74 -7.70 5.42
N ALA A 35 -3.08 -7.01 4.33
CA ALA A 35 -4.17 -6.04 4.38
C ALA A 35 -5.52 -6.71 4.74
N GLU A 36 -5.78 -7.90 4.20
CA GLU A 36 -6.98 -8.68 4.53
C GLU A 36 -6.97 -9.20 5.98
N ASP A 37 -5.87 -9.83 6.41
CA ASP A 37 -5.73 -10.44 7.73
C ASP A 37 -5.85 -9.40 8.86
N HIS A 38 -5.47 -8.15 8.60
CA HIS A 38 -5.56 -7.04 9.56
C HIS A 38 -6.87 -6.23 9.47
N GLY A 39 -7.78 -6.58 8.55
CA GLY A 39 -9.03 -5.86 8.35
C GLY A 39 -8.84 -4.45 7.73
N PHE A 40 -7.72 -4.23 7.04
CA PHE A 40 -7.43 -3.01 6.29
C PHE A 40 -8.12 -3.05 4.92
N ILE A 41 -9.44 -2.93 4.94
CA ILE A 41 -10.32 -3.15 3.78
C ILE A 41 -9.96 -2.21 2.62
N HIS A 42 -9.66 -0.93 2.90
CA HIS A 42 -9.38 0.04 1.84
C HIS A 42 -8.05 -0.28 1.16
N ALA A 43 -7.01 -0.62 1.92
CA ALA A 43 -5.73 -1.05 1.38
C ALA A 43 -5.88 -2.38 0.63
N ALA A 44 -6.63 -3.35 1.14
CA ALA A 44 -6.83 -4.64 0.48
C ALA A 44 -7.53 -4.48 -0.88
N GLU A 45 -8.61 -3.71 -0.94
CA GLU A 45 -9.32 -3.42 -2.19
C GLU A 45 -8.45 -2.62 -3.17
N TRP A 46 -7.75 -1.60 -2.68
CA TRP A 46 -6.87 -0.81 -3.51
C TRP A 46 -5.72 -1.65 -4.07
N LEU A 47 -5.05 -2.46 -3.23
CA LEU A 47 -3.95 -3.31 -3.64
C LEU A 47 -4.40 -4.25 -4.76
N LYS A 48 -5.53 -4.96 -4.60
CA LYS A 48 -6.09 -5.89 -5.59
C LYS A 48 -6.30 -5.28 -6.98
N GLN A 49 -6.55 -3.98 -7.07
CA GLN A 49 -6.82 -3.27 -8.31
C GLN A 49 -5.59 -2.54 -8.88
N ASN A 50 -4.54 -2.36 -8.07
CA ASN A 50 -3.46 -1.39 -8.34
C ASN A 50 -2.06 -1.99 -8.14
N GLU A 51 -1.82 -3.24 -8.53
CA GLU A 51 -0.53 -3.92 -8.38
C GLU A 51 0.65 -3.11 -8.95
N ASP A 52 0.52 -2.59 -10.17
CA ASP A 52 1.57 -1.79 -10.81
C ASP A 52 1.88 -0.47 -10.08
N LEU A 53 0.87 0.13 -9.44
CA LEU A 53 1.06 1.32 -8.63
C LEU A 53 1.72 0.98 -7.29
N TYR A 54 1.33 -0.14 -6.67
CA TYR A 54 1.98 -0.62 -5.46
C TYR A 54 3.47 -0.93 -5.70
N ARG A 55 3.81 -1.64 -6.77
CA ARG A 55 5.21 -1.94 -7.13
C ARG A 55 6.04 -0.67 -7.38
N ARG A 56 5.44 0.37 -7.96
CA ARG A 56 6.10 1.68 -8.12
C ARG A 56 6.24 2.40 -6.78
N GLY A 57 5.19 2.41 -5.96
CA GLY A 57 5.17 3.06 -4.65
C GLY A 57 6.08 2.36 -3.63
N PHE A 58 6.35 1.07 -3.79
CA PHE A 58 7.36 0.33 -3.02
C PHE A 58 8.73 1.02 -3.12
N ALA A 59 9.19 1.32 -4.35
CA ALA A 59 10.49 1.93 -4.58
C ALA A 59 10.50 3.44 -4.36
N ARG A 60 9.34 4.10 -4.53
CA ARG A 60 9.23 5.57 -4.58
C ARG A 60 8.64 6.19 -3.31
N GLY A 61 7.96 5.40 -2.49
CA GLY A 61 7.10 5.84 -1.41
C GLY A 61 5.68 6.19 -1.86
N PHE A 62 4.78 6.23 -0.89
CA PHE A 62 3.39 6.66 -1.05
C PHE A 62 3.17 8.02 -0.39
N GLU A 63 2.14 8.73 -0.82
CA GLU A 63 1.63 9.93 -0.14
C GLU A 63 0.08 9.96 -0.23
N PRO A 64 -0.61 10.56 0.75
CA PRO A 64 -2.05 10.70 0.68
C PRO A 64 -2.45 11.70 -0.40
N GLU A 65 -3.55 11.43 -1.10
CA GLU A 65 -4.30 12.43 -1.83
C GLU A 65 -4.83 13.49 -0.84
N ASP A 66 -4.82 14.75 -1.27
CA ASP A 66 -5.21 15.92 -0.46
C ASP A 66 -6.64 15.75 0.11
#